data_AF-A0A954QJX0-F1
#
_entry.id   AF-A0A954QJX0-F1
#
_cell.length_a   1.000
_cell.length_b   1.000
_cell.length_c   1.000
_cell.angle_alpha   90.00
_cell.angle_beta   90.00
_cell.angle_gamma   90.00
#
_symmetry.space_group_name_H-M   'P 1'
#
loop_
_entity.id
_entity.type
_entity.pdbx_description
1 polymer ?
#
loop_
_entity_poly.entity_id
_entity_poly.type
_entity_poly.pdbx_seq_one_letter_code
_entity_poly.pdbx_strand_id
1 'polypeptide(L)'
;MALFCKRWNQLIAIGCGLATMTTTIARGAEILDIQSNAVANGSIVIDGSTSDWAAVPYYDEDDDVEPNSPIDIEAVQVAHDATNIYVRITSLNWDIEETWRAGFYLDTDVDDTSGYNGNFLAVGAE
;
A
#
# COMPACT_ATOMS: atom_id res chain seq x y z
N MET A 1 -41.09 -11.60 21.32
CA MET A 1 -40.64 -11.00 22.60
C MET A 1 -39.42 -10.15 22.29
N ALA A 2 -39.56 -8.82 22.28
CA ALA A 2 -38.50 -7.89 21.87
C ALA A 2 -37.89 -7.22 23.12
N LEU A 3 -36.56 -7.25 23.21
CA LEU A 3 -35.80 -6.62 24.28
C LEU A 3 -35.50 -5.17 23.87
N PHE A 4 -36.05 -4.19 24.58
CA PHE A 4 -35.71 -2.77 24.38
C PHE A 4 -34.54 -2.39 25.30
N CYS A 5 -33.34 -2.26 24.75
CA CYS A 5 -32.24 -1.54 25.41
C CYS A 5 -32.30 -0.07 25.00
N LYS A 6 -32.59 0.80 25.96
CA LYS A 6 -32.80 2.23 25.76
C LYS A 6 -31.48 2.98 25.91
N ARG A 7 -30.64 2.98 24.87
CA ARG A 7 -29.74 4.09 24.48
C ARG A 7 -28.90 3.68 23.26
N TRP A 8 -28.81 4.61 22.32
CA TRP A 8 -28.11 4.58 21.03
C TRP A 8 -28.92 3.99 19.87
N ASN A 9 -29.28 4.87 18.94
CA ASN A 9 -30.06 4.63 17.72
C ASN A 9 -29.37 3.62 16.78
N GLN A 10 -29.56 2.32 16.99
CA GLN A 10 -29.35 1.35 15.91
C GLN A 10 -30.47 0.31 15.92
N LEU A 11 -31.31 0.40 14.88
CA LEU A 11 -32.32 -0.60 14.55
C LEU A 11 -31.62 -1.68 13.71
N ILE A 12 -31.29 -2.82 14.31
CA ILE A 12 -30.83 -4.00 13.56
C ILE A 12 -32.05 -4.87 13.28
N ALA A 13 -32.58 -4.79 12.06
CA ALA A 13 -33.55 -5.75 11.55
C ALA A 13 -32.78 -6.87 10.83
N ILE A 14 -32.72 -8.07 11.43
CA ILE A 14 -32.19 -9.25 10.73
C ILE A 14 -33.35 -9.88 9.94
N GLY A 15 -33.50 -9.42 8.70
CA GLY A 15 -34.26 -10.13 7.67
C GLY A 15 -33.30 -11.00 6.86
N CYS A 16 -33.73 -12.21 6.49
CA CYS A 16 -33.01 -13.05 5.53
C CYS A 16 -32.98 -12.33 4.18
N GLY A 17 -31.88 -11.62 3.91
CA GLY A 17 -31.66 -10.82 2.72
C GLY A 17 -30.30 -10.15 2.85
N LEU A 18 -29.53 -10.14 1.76
CA LEU A 18 -28.15 -9.64 1.68
C LEU A 18 -27.96 -8.35 2.49
N ALA A 19 -27.22 -8.43 3.59
CA ALA A 19 -26.90 -7.27 4.42
C ALA A 19 -25.63 -6.61 3.88
N THR A 20 -25.77 -5.56 3.08
CA THR A 20 -24.65 -4.65 2.77
C THR A 20 -24.34 -3.85 4.03
N MET A 21 -23.22 -4.13 4.67
CA MET A 21 -22.73 -3.38 5.83
C MET A 21 -21.98 -2.14 5.34
N THR A 22 -22.62 -0.98 5.38
CA THR A 22 -21.95 0.30 5.14
C THR A 22 -21.52 0.89 6.48
N THR A 23 -20.24 0.76 6.83
CA THR A 23 -19.66 1.48 7.97
C THR A 23 -19.49 2.94 7.59
N THR A 24 -20.17 3.84 8.33
CA THR A 24 -19.89 5.28 8.26
C THR A 24 -18.74 5.58 9.20
N ILE A 25 -17.57 5.95 8.68
CA ILE A 25 -16.45 6.42 9.48
C ILE A 25 -16.84 7.78 10.10
N ALA A 26 -16.63 7.92 11.42
CA ALA A 26 -17.02 9.12 12.16
C ALA A 26 -16.26 10.36 11.64
N ARG A 27 -16.99 11.46 11.48
CA ARG A 27 -16.45 12.78 11.08
C ARG A 27 -15.37 13.22 12.08
N GLY A 28 -14.11 13.20 11.67
CA GLY A 28 -12.97 13.69 12.45
C GLY A 28 -11.62 13.06 12.10
N ALA A 29 -11.62 11.86 11.52
CA ALA A 29 -10.44 11.30 10.85
C ALA A 29 -10.66 11.47 9.34
N GLU A 30 -9.98 12.43 8.72
CA GLU A 30 -9.84 12.40 7.27
C GLU A 30 -8.90 11.24 6.96
N ILE A 31 -9.40 10.21 6.30
CA ILE A 31 -8.54 9.27 5.60
C ILE A 31 -7.83 10.12 4.55
N LEU A 32 -6.55 10.38 4.80
CA LEU A 32 -5.74 11.32 4.03
C LEU A 32 -5.53 10.81 2.60
N ASP A 33 -5.46 9.49 2.42
CA ASP A 33 -5.74 8.76 1.17
C ASP A 33 -5.82 7.25 1.47
N ILE A 34 -6.60 6.48 0.72
CA ILE A 34 -6.38 5.02 0.61
C ILE A 34 -5.74 4.80 -0.76
N GLN A 35 -4.43 4.99 -0.84
CA GLN A 35 -3.64 4.61 -2.01
C GLN A 35 -3.43 3.10 -1.96
N SER A 36 -4.45 2.32 -2.29
CA SER A 36 -4.27 0.88 -2.49
C SER A 36 -3.82 0.56 -3.91
N ASN A 37 -3.74 1.52 -4.86
CA ASN A 37 -3.26 1.32 -6.24
C ASN A 37 -3.66 -0.03 -6.87
N ALA A 38 -4.93 -0.41 -6.68
CA ALA A 38 -5.43 -1.69 -7.13
C ALA A 38 -5.54 -1.69 -8.66
N VAL A 39 -5.05 -2.74 -9.29
CA VAL A 39 -5.11 -2.95 -10.73
C VAL A 39 -5.88 -4.24 -11.05
N ALA A 40 -6.25 -4.43 -12.33
CA ALA A 40 -6.95 -5.64 -12.73
C ALA A 40 -6.00 -6.86 -12.70
N ASN A 41 -6.52 -8.04 -12.39
CA ASN A 41 -5.71 -9.26 -12.36
C ASN A 41 -4.95 -9.48 -13.67
N GLY A 42 -3.63 -9.65 -13.57
CA GLY A 42 -2.75 -9.84 -14.73
C GLY A 42 -2.59 -8.62 -15.63
N SER A 43 -2.98 -7.42 -15.19
CA SER A 43 -2.77 -6.20 -15.97
C SER A 43 -1.33 -5.69 -15.95
N ILE A 44 -0.52 -6.09 -14.95
CA ILE A 44 0.91 -5.81 -14.89
C ILE A 44 1.67 -7.07 -15.30
N VAL A 45 2.45 -6.99 -16.38
CA VAL A 45 3.31 -8.08 -16.85
C VAL A 45 4.78 -7.75 -16.58
N ILE A 46 5.53 -8.71 -16.05
CA ILE A 46 6.98 -8.57 -15.80
C ILE A 46 7.75 -9.04 -17.05
N ASP A 47 7.81 -8.17 -18.08
CA ASP A 47 8.45 -8.46 -19.37
C ASP A 47 9.51 -7.42 -19.79
N GLY A 48 9.79 -6.44 -18.92
CA GLY A 48 10.72 -5.35 -19.19
C GLY A 48 10.10 -4.15 -19.91
N SER A 49 8.85 -4.24 -20.37
CA SER A 49 8.05 -3.08 -20.77
C SER A 49 7.47 -2.39 -19.54
N THR A 50 7.32 -1.07 -19.60
CA THR A 50 6.70 -0.27 -18.52
C THR A 50 5.34 0.30 -18.93
N SER A 51 4.81 -0.07 -20.10
CA SER A 51 3.54 0.44 -20.63
C SER A 51 2.37 0.26 -19.66
N ASP A 52 2.35 -0.86 -18.96
CA ASP A 52 1.25 -1.27 -18.09
C ASP A 52 1.18 -0.41 -16.80
N TRP A 53 2.27 0.28 -16.48
CA TRP A 53 2.41 1.13 -15.30
C TRP A 53 1.95 2.57 -15.53
N ALA A 54 1.50 2.94 -16.73
CA ALA A 54 1.19 4.32 -17.09
C ALA A 54 0.07 4.95 -16.23
N ALA A 55 -0.82 4.15 -15.66
CA ALA A 55 -1.90 4.60 -14.78
C ALA A 55 -1.58 4.48 -13.28
N VAL A 56 -0.43 3.89 -12.92
CA VAL A 56 -0.01 3.74 -11.53
C VAL A 56 0.69 5.03 -11.09
N PRO A 57 0.27 5.70 -10.01
CA PRO A 57 0.92 6.91 -9.56
C PRO A 57 2.34 6.63 -9.05
N TYR A 58 3.22 7.62 -9.22
CA TYR A 58 4.51 7.64 -8.53
C TYR A 58 4.30 8.06 -7.08
N TYR A 59 5.02 7.41 -6.18
CA TYR A 59 5.40 8.01 -4.90
C TYR A 59 6.43 9.10 -5.20
N ASP A 60 6.54 10.11 -4.33
CA ASP A 60 7.34 11.32 -4.52
C ASP A 60 8.61 11.09 -5.35
N GLU A 61 8.70 11.80 -6.47
CA GLU A 61 9.84 11.73 -7.39
C GLU A 61 11.01 12.54 -6.83
N ASP A 62 12.21 11.98 -6.95
CA ASP A 62 13.49 12.63 -6.66
C ASP A 62 14.32 12.67 -7.95
N ASP A 63 14.28 13.80 -8.66
CA ASP A 63 15.02 13.98 -9.92
C ASP A 63 16.44 14.54 -9.71
N ASP A 64 16.84 14.74 -8.46
CA ASP A 64 18.16 15.23 -8.10
C ASP A 64 19.20 14.11 -8.18
N VAL A 65 20.13 14.21 -9.12
CA VAL A 65 21.24 13.26 -9.23
C VAL A 65 22.19 13.41 -8.03
N GLU A 66 22.35 12.36 -7.22
CA GLU A 66 23.35 12.32 -6.16
C GLU A 66 24.73 11.87 -6.71
N PRO A 67 25.73 12.77 -6.76
CA PRO A 67 27.04 12.41 -7.31
C PRO A 67 27.72 11.35 -6.46
N ASN A 68 28.16 10.26 -7.10
CA ASN A 68 28.83 9.11 -6.47
C ASN A 68 27.93 8.24 -5.57
N SER A 69 26.60 8.39 -5.63
CA SER A 69 25.72 7.39 -5.00
C SER A 69 25.66 6.13 -5.86
N PRO A 70 25.96 4.93 -5.33
CA PRO A 70 25.87 3.67 -6.09
C PRO A 70 24.43 3.26 -6.38
N ILE A 71 23.46 3.75 -5.59
CA ILE A 71 22.03 3.56 -5.82
C ILE A 71 21.37 4.92 -5.64
N ASP A 72 20.73 5.41 -6.70
CA ASP A 72 20.06 6.71 -6.74
C ASP A 72 18.63 6.49 -7.23
N ILE A 73 17.66 6.44 -6.31
CA ILE A 73 16.27 6.09 -6.60
C ILE A 73 15.55 7.35 -7.06
N GLU A 74 15.07 7.33 -8.30
CA GLU A 74 14.31 8.45 -8.88
C GLU A 74 12.85 8.41 -8.44
N ALA A 75 12.23 7.23 -8.52
CA ALA A 75 10.81 7.10 -8.27
C ALA A 75 10.43 5.67 -7.93
N VAL A 76 9.38 5.53 -7.13
CA VAL A 76 8.77 4.24 -6.79
C VAL A 76 7.31 4.25 -7.23
N GLN A 77 6.85 3.15 -7.81
CA GLN A 77 5.44 2.88 -8.06
C GLN A 77 5.08 1.56 -7.39
N VAL A 78 3.93 1.52 -6.71
CA VAL A 78 3.41 0.31 -6.09
C VAL A 78 1.99 0.10 -6.59
N ALA A 79 1.68 -1.13 -6.99
CA ALA A 79 0.35 -1.56 -7.38
C ALA A 79 0.09 -2.96 -6.86
N HIS A 80 -1.18 -3.39 -6.79
CA HIS A 80 -1.49 -4.77 -6.46
C HIS A 80 -2.70 -5.29 -7.23
N ASP A 81 -2.74 -6.61 -7.43
CA ASP A 81 -3.95 -7.32 -7.86
C ASP A 81 -4.49 -8.21 -6.73
N ALA A 82 -5.34 -9.18 -7.04
CA ALA A 82 -5.90 -10.09 -6.02
C ALA A 82 -4.86 -11.04 -5.39
N THR A 83 -3.69 -11.20 -6.00
CA THR A 83 -2.71 -12.25 -5.66
C THR A 83 -1.27 -11.77 -5.57
N ASN A 84 -0.95 -10.60 -6.13
CA ASN A 84 0.40 -10.09 -6.25
C ASN A 84 0.48 -8.63 -5.81
N ILE A 85 1.60 -8.28 -5.19
CA ILE A 85 2.06 -6.90 -5.02
C ILE A 85 3.16 -6.67 -6.06
N TYR A 86 3.07 -5.57 -6.78
CA TYR A 86 4.01 -5.15 -7.79
C TYR A 86 4.72 -3.90 -7.31
N VAL A 87 6.05 -3.90 -7.41
CA VAL A 87 6.89 -2.74 -7.11
C VAL A 87 7.76 -2.45 -8.33
N ARG A 88 7.74 -1.20 -8.79
CA ARG A 88 8.66 -0.69 -9.80
C ARG A 88 9.51 0.41 -9.18
N ILE A 89 10.82 0.26 -9.31
CA ILE A 89 11.80 1.25 -8.90
C ILE A 89 12.42 1.80 -10.19
N THR A 90 12.36 3.11 -10.35
CA THR A 90 13.11 3.84 -11.37
C THR A 90 14.30 4.48 -10.68
N SER A 91 15.46 4.47 -11.33
CA SER A 91 16.71 4.85 -10.71
C SER A 91 17.59 5.62 -11.69
N LEU A 92 18.19 6.71 -11.20
CA LEU A 92 19.15 7.52 -11.93
C LEU A 92 20.52 6.83 -12.00
N ASN A 93 20.85 6.01 -11.00
CA ASN A 93 22.04 5.15 -10.98
C ASN A 93 21.79 3.84 -10.23
N TRP A 94 22.17 2.71 -10.84
CA TRP A 94 21.98 1.39 -10.26
C TRP A 94 23.25 0.54 -10.39
N ASP A 95 24.04 0.51 -9.32
CA ASP A 95 25.13 -0.45 -9.18
C ASP A 95 24.60 -1.80 -8.69
N ILE A 96 24.54 -2.77 -9.60
CA ILE A 96 24.04 -4.13 -9.32
C ILE A 96 24.91 -4.90 -8.33
N GLU A 97 26.15 -4.47 -8.08
CA GLU A 97 27.05 -5.13 -7.13
C GLU A 97 26.84 -4.63 -5.68
N GLU A 98 26.19 -3.48 -5.49
CA GLU A 98 25.93 -2.87 -4.17
C GLU A 98 24.67 -3.46 -3.48
N THR A 99 24.72 -4.74 -3.17
CA THR A 99 23.53 -5.52 -2.76
C THR A 99 22.96 -5.19 -1.37
N TRP A 100 23.73 -4.58 -0.46
CA TRP A 100 23.28 -4.30 0.90
C TRP A 100 22.43 -3.02 1.02
N ARG A 101 22.49 -2.12 0.03
CA ARG A 101 21.70 -0.87 0.00
C ARG A 101 20.35 -1.04 -0.71
N ALA A 102 20.18 -2.09 -1.51
CA ALA A 102 18.96 -2.36 -2.27
C ALA A 102 17.91 -3.19 -1.50
N GLY A 103 17.80 -2.97 -0.18
CA GLY A 103 16.87 -3.72 0.67
C GLY A 103 15.43 -3.23 0.53
N PHE A 104 14.49 -4.16 0.31
CA PHE A 104 13.06 -3.90 0.40
C PHE A 104 12.48 -4.69 1.58
N TYR A 105 11.75 -4.00 2.45
CA TYR A 105 11.13 -4.57 3.64
C TYR A 105 9.62 -4.37 3.55
N LEU A 106 8.85 -5.42 3.80
CA LEU A 106 7.39 -5.41 3.74
C LEU A 106 6.84 -6.02 5.02
N ASP A 107 5.98 -5.28 5.69
CA ASP A 107 5.11 -5.80 6.73
C ASP A 107 3.80 -6.28 6.08
N THR A 108 3.35 -7.48 6.45
CA THR A 108 2.15 -8.11 5.87
C THR A 108 1.12 -8.52 6.90
N ASP A 109 1.45 -8.46 8.20
CA ASP A 109 0.59 -8.92 9.28
C ASP A 109 0.24 -7.84 10.30
N VAL A 110 0.90 -6.67 10.24
CA VAL A 110 0.64 -5.53 11.15
C VAL A 110 0.83 -5.98 12.61
N ASP A 111 1.79 -6.89 12.83
CA ASP A 111 2.15 -7.41 14.13
C ASP A 111 3.55 -6.87 14.49
N ASP A 112 3.60 -5.96 15.45
CA ASP A 112 4.81 -5.29 15.93
C ASP A 112 5.82 -6.25 16.58
N THR A 113 5.42 -7.50 16.82
CA THR A 113 6.27 -8.57 17.34
C THR A 113 6.90 -9.43 16.25
N SER A 114 6.51 -9.26 14.98
CA SER A 114 7.08 -9.92 13.81
C SER A 114 7.58 -8.92 12.76
N GLY A 115 8.23 -9.43 11.71
CA GLY A 115 8.74 -8.59 10.62
C GLY A 115 10.03 -7.82 10.95
N TYR A 116 10.34 -6.83 10.10
CA TYR A 116 11.51 -5.97 10.24
C TYR A 116 11.10 -4.65 10.90
N ASN A 117 11.54 -4.44 12.13
CA ASN A 117 11.25 -3.28 12.98
C ASN A 117 12.46 -2.32 13.11
N GLY A 118 13.43 -2.42 12.20
CA GLY A 118 14.69 -1.69 12.26
C GLY A 118 14.69 -0.41 11.43
N ASN A 119 14.74 0.75 12.09
CA ASN A 119 15.20 2.06 11.56
C ASN A 119 14.11 3.04 11.06
N PHE A 120 14.47 4.33 11.04
CA PHE A 120 13.63 5.54 10.90
C PHE A 120 12.74 5.66 9.64
N LEU A 121 12.69 4.65 8.78
CA LEU A 121 11.92 4.63 7.52
C LEU A 121 10.93 3.47 7.43
N ALA A 122 10.79 2.64 8.47
CA ALA A 122 9.73 1.63 8.51
C ALA A 122 8.36 2.31 8.70
N VAL A 123 7.41 2.00 7.81
CA VAL A 123 6.00 2.42 7.90
C VAL A 123 5.17 1.16 8.08
N GLY A 124 4.25 1.13 9.06
CA GLY A 124 3.30 0.02 9.27
C GLY A 124 3.67 -1.02 10.34
N ALA A 125 4.87 -0.97 10.93
CA ALA A 125 5.31 -1.84 12.02
C ALA A 125 5.03 -1.24 13.41
N GLU A 126 3.86 -0.62 13.59
CA GLU A 126 3.47 0.20 14.75
C GLU A 126 2.13 -0.20 15.40
#